data_AF-A0A7C6F323-F1
#
_entry.id   AF-A0A7C6F323-F1
#
_cell.length_a   1.000
_cell.length_b   1.000
_cell.length_c   1.000
_cell.angle_alpha   90.00
_cell.angle_beta   90.00
_cell.angle_gamma   90.00
#
_symmetry.space_group_name_H-M   'P 1'
#
loop_
_entity.id
_entity.type
_entity.pdbx_description
1 polymer ?
#
loop_
_entity_poly.entity_id
_entity_poly.type
_entity_poly.pdbx_seq_one_letter_code
_entity_poly.pdbx_strand_id
1 'polypeptide(L)'
;MLHTSFWNRRSFLRQCGAILSCGSIGIKFRAQAEVPGGDTQLAFHADDNGFAFNTGQLSGRLRQQGRPIGITPLHYKGISSDLSQPYGICSHYRLLDAETRYGVAAWEWAGTAELLSDGSVESRWTRDESHPFDLRATYRWHAADTLDVMTTVIAARRLQRFEVFLASYFQGFADSFVYVRGCSATGGVPGFLKAEEKNGVWQMFPRDETAIQTIRDGRWLRPPHPVEWAIMPFFEYPLAIRRD
;
A
#
# COMPACT_ATOMS: atom_id res chain seq x y z
N MET A 1 27.57 18.12 -32.45
CA MET A 1 28.05 17.03 -31.57
C MET A 1 26.86 16.60 -30.72
N LEU A 2 26.16 15.57 -31.18
CA LEU A 2 24.97 15.02 -30.53
C LEU A 2 25.43 14.02 -29.48
N HIS A 3 25.04 14.22 -28.22
CA HIS A 3 25.10 13.16 -27.21
C HIS A 3 23.66 12.83 -26.79
N THR A 4 23.12 11.82 -27.46
CA THR A 4 21.97 11.05 -26.99
C THR A 4 22.46 10.11 -25.89
N SER A 5 21.88 10.19 -24.69
CA SER A 5 22.03 9.13 -23.69
C SER A 5 20.69 8.43 -23.54
N PHE A 6 20.69 7.18 -23.97
CA PHE A 6 19.63 6.21 -23.83
C PHE A 6 19.40 5.92 -22.35
N TRP A 7 18.22 6.24 -21.82
CA TRP A 7 17.74 5.64 -20.57
C TRP A 7 16.77 4.50 -20.86
N ASN A 8 17.02 3.41 -20.15
CA ASN A 8 16.70 2.04 -20.48
C ASN A 8 15.20 1.75 -20.22
N ARG A 9 14.39 1.63 -21.28
CA ARG A 9 12.93 1.39 -21.27
C ARG A 9 12.49 -0.03 -20.82
N ARG A 10 13.36 -0.85 -20.21
CA ARG A 10 13.12 -2.30 -20.05
C ARG A 10 12.76 -2.83 -18.66
N SER A 11 12.56 -2.00 -17.62
CA SER A 11 12.19 -2.50 -16.27
C SER A 11 10.79 -2.10 -15.74
N PHE A 12 9.94 -1.47 -16.54
CA PHE A 12 8.64 -0.94 -16.04
C PHE A 12 7.44 -1.90 -16.19
N LEU A 13 7.65 -3.15 -16.61
CA LEU A 13 6.59 -4.10 -16.92
C LEU A 13 6.51 -5.20 -15.86
N ARG A 14 5.72 -4.93 -14.81
CA ARG A 14 4.98 -5.86 -13.93
C ARG A 14 4.69 -5.15 -12.60
N GLN A 15 3.68 -4.28 -12.61
CA GLN A 15 3.15 -3.67 -11.39
C GLN A 15 1.63 -3.85 -11.40
N CYS A 16 1.14 -4.93 -10.79
CA CYS A 16 -0.27 -5.01 -10.39
C CYS A 16 -0.35 -4.46 -8.97
N GLY A 17 -0.65 -3.17 -8.82
CA GLY A 17 -0.97 -2.58 -7.53
C GLY A 17 -2.46 -2.73 -7.25
N ALA A 18 -2.84 -3.61 -6.31
CA ALA A 18 -4.16 -3.58 -5.71
C ALA A 18 -4.16 -2.52 -4.60
N ILE A 19 -5.06 -1.55 -4.71
CA ILE A 19 -5.23 -0.45 -3.76
C ILE A 19 -6.49 -0.73 -2.94
N LEU A 20 -6.36 -0.69 -1.61
CA LEU A 20 -7.46 -0.94 -0.67
C LEU A 20 -7.67 0.28 0.23
N SER A 21 -8.92 0.76 0.32
CA SER A 21 -9.36 1.79 1.26
C SER A 21 -10.39 1.18 2.23
N CYS A 22 -10.10 1.20 3.53
CA CYS A 22 -10.93 0.56 4.55
C CYS A 22 -11.68 1.59 5.42
N GLY A 23 -13.00 1.41 5.53
CA GLY A 23 -13.85 1.93 6.59
C GLY A 23 -14.41 0.75 7.38
N SER A 24 -14.37 0.85 8.71
CA SER A 24 -14.62 -0.23 9.67
C SER A 24 -16.10 -0.50 9.96
N ILE A 25 -16.55 -1.75 9.83
CA ILE A 25 -17.71 -2.30 10.56
C ILE A 25 -17.34 -3.72 11.04
N GLY A 26 -17.53 -3.96 12.34
CA GLY A 26 -17.03 -5.13 13.05
C GLY A 26 -17.81 -6.42 12.77
N ILE A 27 -17.08 -7.48 12.43
CA ILE A 27 -17.52 -8.86 12.49
C ILE A 27 -16.55 -9.61 13.39
N LYS A 28 -17.07 -10.27 14.43
CA LYS A 28 -16.27 -11.06 15.38
C LYS A 28 -15.91 -12.41 14.75
N PHE A 29 -14.69 -12.55 14.24
CA PHE A 29 -14.08 -13.86 13.99
C PHE A 29 -13.43 -14.37 15.27
N ARG A 30 -13.74 -15.62 15.65
CA ARG A 30 -13.05 -16.32 16.74
C ARG A 30 -11.81 -16.98 16.15
N ALA A 31 -10.69 -16.27 16.17
CA ALA A 31 -9.38 -16.84 15.88
C ALA A 31 -8.94 -17.74 17.03
N GLN A 32 -8.40 -18.91 16.68
CA GLN A 32 -7.78 -19.83 17.63
C GLN A 32 -6.37 -19.29 17.90
N ALA A 33 -6.07 -18.96 19.16
CA ALA A 33 -4.84 -18.30 19.55
C ALA A 33 -3.63 -19.22 19.36
N GLU A 34 -2.71 -18.84 18.47
CA GLU A 34 -1.33 -19.28 18.53
C GLU A 34 -0.61 -18.61 19.71
N VAL A 35 0.31 -19.36 20.32
CA VAL A 35 1.03 -19.00 21.54
C VAL A 35 1.81 -17.70 21.34
N PRO A 36 1.75 -16.72 22.26
CA PRO A 36 2.48 -15.46 22.11
C PRO A 36 3.99 -15.71 22.16
N GLY A 37 4.70 -15.37 21.08
CA GLY A 37 6.08 -14.89 21.23
C GLY A 37 6.01 -13.63 22.09
N GLY A 38 6.79 -13.54 23.17
CA GLY A 38 6.66 -12.47 24.16
C GLY A 38 6.64 -11.08 23.53
N ASP A 39 5.88 -10.14 24.12
CA ASP A 39 5.56 -8.80 23.60
C ASP A 39 6.73 -8.02 22.98
N THR A 40 7.97 -8.27 23.42
CA THR A 40 9.19 -7.69 22.83
C THR A 40 9.46 -8.10 21.37
N GLN A 41 8.79 -9.14 20.86
CA GLN A 41 8.98 -9.65 19.50
C GLN A 41 8.06 -9.00 18.46
N LEU A 42 6.94 -8.38 18.88
CA LEU A 42 6.01 -7.66 18.01
C LEU A 42 6.31 -6.16 17.98
N ALA A 43 7.58 -5.81 17.89
CA ALA A 43 8.05 -4.43 17.92
C ALA A 43 9.01 -4.13 16.77
N PHE A 44 9.08 -2.85 16.43
CA PHE A 44 10.20 -2.31 15.68
C PHE A 44 11.34 -1.94 16.64
N HIS A 45 12.56 -1.93 16.10
CA HIS A 45 13.76 -1.48 16.78
C HIS A 45 14.50 -0.49 15.88
N ALA A 46 14.96 0.61 16.46
CA ALA A 46 15.79 1.56 15.76
C ALA A 46 17.14 0.92 15.39
N ASP A 47 17.61 1.24 14.18
CA ASP A 47 18.90 0.85 13.62
C ASP A 47 19.43 2.02 12.78
N ASP A 48 20.72 2.02 12.47
CA ASP A 48 21.40 3.07 11.69
C ASP A 48 20.75 3.31 10.32
N ASN A 49 20.03 2.30 9.80
CA ASN A 49 19.43 2.31 8.47
C ASN A 49 17.90 2.27 8.48
N GLY A 50 17.22 2.58 9.58
CA GLY A 50 15.75 2.62 9.67
C GLY A 50 15.23 1.82 10.86
N PHE A 51 14.07 1.17 10.71
CA PHE A 51 13.42 0.46 11.82
C PHE A 51 13.29 -1.03 11.50
N ALA A 52 14.13 -1.84 12.13
CA ALA A 52 14.14 -3.30 11.95
C ALA A 52 13.02 -3.95 12.74
N PHE A 53 12.58 -5.12 12.31
CA PHE A 53 11.69 -5.98 13.10
C PHE A 53 11.97 -7.45 12.79
N ASN A 54 11.63 -8.32 13.73
CA ASN A 54 11.58 -9.75 13.53
C ASN A 54 10.51 -10.36 14.44
N THR A 55 9.35 -10.67 13.85
CA THR A 55 8.21 -11.23 14.57
C THR A 55 8.32 -12.76 14.76
N GLY A 56 9.41 -13.36 14.32
CA GLY A 56 9.58 -14.82 14.26
C GLY A 56 8.96 -15.48 13.02
N GLN A 57 7.96 -14.85 12.40
CA GLN A 57 7.40 -15.28 11.10
C GLN A 57 7.83 -14.36 9.97
N LEU A 58 7.79 -13.04 10.20
CA LEU A 58 8.23 -12.01 9.28
C LEU A 58 9.45 -11.28 9.85
N SER A 59 10.36 -10.87 8.98
CA SER A 59 11.45 -9.98 9.34
C SER A 59 11.72 -9.00 8.22
N GLY A 60 12.28 -7.85 8.56
CA GLY A 60 12.52 -6.82 7.56
C GLY A 60 12.82 -5.47 8.18
N ARG A 61 12.62 -4.43 7.37
CA ARG A 61 12.91 -3.06 7.75
C ARG A 61 11.91 -2.07 7.19
N LEU A 62 11.39 -1.20 8.04
CA LEU A 62 10.63 -0.02 7.63
C LEU A 62 11.60 1.15 7.41
N ARG A 63 11.36 1.93 6.35
CA ARG A 63 12.15 3.13 5.99
C ARG A 63 13.65 2.85 5.84
N GLN A 64 13.99 1.85 5.05
CA GLN A 64 15.38 1.49 4.77
C GLN A 64 16.18 2.72 4.28
N GLN A 65 17.35 2.93 4.88
CA GLN A 65 18.22 4.09 4.65
C GLN A 65 17.51 5.44 4.93
N GLY A 66 16.55 5.45 5.86
CA GLY A 66 15.77 6.64 6.22
C GLY A 66 14.72 7.07 5.17
N ARG A 67 14.65 6.39 4.02
CA ARG A 67 13.77 6.73 2.90
C ARG A 67 12.30 6.62 3.33
N PRO A 68 11.40 7.51 2.88
CA PRO A 68 9.97 7.50 3.23
C PRO A 68 9.18 6.46 2.44
N ILE A 69 9.70 5.24 2.34
CA ILE A 69 9.07 4.07 1.72
C ILE A 69 8.57 3.10 2.79
N GLY A 70 7.76 2.14 2.35
CA GLY A 70 7.25 1.06 3.20
C GLY A 70 8.33 0.05 3.62
N ILE A 71 7.89 -1.16 3.96
CA ILE A 71 8.78 -2.23 4.41
C ILE A 71 9.57 -2.80 3.23
N THR A 72 10.90 -2.71 3.31
CA THR A 72 11.84 -3.39 2.41
C THR A 72 13.22 -3.52 3.09
N PRO A 73 13.89 -4.68 3.01
CA PRO A 73 13.35 -5.95 2.51
C PRO A 73 12.23 -6.50 3.42
N LEU A 74 11.44 -7.44 2.90
CA LEU A 74 10.48 -8.23 3.67
C LEU A 74 10.77 -9.72 3.46
N HIS A 75 10.98 -10.46 4.54
CA HIS A 75 11.23 -11.90 4.49
C HIS A 75 10.18 -12.65 5.31
N TYR A 76 9.79 -13.81 4.80
CA TYR A 76 8.98 -14.79 5.52
C TYR A 76 9.83 -15.99 5.93
N LYS A 77 9.59 -16.52 7.12
CA LYS A 77 10.34 -17.64 7.68
C LYS A 77 10.34 -18.83 6.71
N GLY A 78 11.53 -19.35 6.41
CA GLY A 78 11.72 -20.47 5.50
C GLY A 78 11.79 -20.09 4.02
N ILE A 79 11.56 -18.82 3.67
CA ILE A 79 11.74 -18.29 2.31
C ILE A 79 12.95 -17.35 2.32
N SER A 80 13.97 -17.66 1.52
CA SER A 80 15.22 -16.89 1.49
C SER A 80 15.14 -15.62 0.63
N SER A 81 14.16 -15.51 -0.28
CA SER A 81 14.00 -14.35 -1.13
C SER A 81 13.37 -13.17 -0.40
N ASP A 82 13.71 -11.96 -0.82
CA ASP A 82 12.94 -10.75 -0.48
C ASP A 82 11.58 -10.80 -1.21
N LEU A 83 10.51 -10.59 -0.45
CA LEU A 83 9.12 -10.57 -0.91
C LEU A 83 8.67 -9.15 -1.30
N SER A 84 9.54 -8.16 -1.17
CA SER A 84 9.28 -6.75 -1.50
C SER A 84 10.00 -6.32 -2.78
N GLN A 85 9.49 -5.26 -3.40
CA GLN A 85 10.14 -4.49 -4.45
C GLN A 85 10.70 -3.16 -3.87
N PRO A 86 11.46 -2.35 -4.63
CA PRO A 86 12.18 -1.18 -4.10
C PRO A 86 11.38 -0.06 -3.41
N TYR A 87 10.05 -0.02 -3.57
CA TYR A 87 9.16 0.92 -2.87
C TYR A 87 8.46 0.31 -1.65
N GLY A 88 8.66 -0.99 -1.42
CA GLY A 88 8.25 -1.71 -0.23
C GLY A 88 6.76 -2.06 -0.15
N ILE A 89 6.42 -2.66 0.99
CA ILE A 89 5.06 -3.07 1.38
C ILE A 89 4.46 -1.99 2.28
N CYS A 90 3.17 -1.69 2.10
CA CYS A 90 2.45 -0.65 2.85
C CYS A 90 3.11 0.73 2.78
N SER A 91 3.55 1.14 1.60
CA SER A 91 4.09 2.48 1.36
C SER A 91 2.99 3.47 1.02
N HIS A 92 3.05 4.66 1.59
CA HIS A 92 2.18 5.76 1.17
C HIS A 92 2.58 6.18 -0.25
N TYR A 93 1.61 6.13 -1.17
CA TYR A 93 1.82 6.34 -2.60
C TYR A 93 1.25 7.69 -3.03
N ARG A 94 0.23 7.70 -3.89
CA ARG A 94 -0.38 8.93 -4.39
C ARG A 94 -1.30 9.54 -3.34
N LEU A 95 -1.35 10.85 -3.33
CA LEU A 95 -2.41 11.60 -2.69
C LEU A 95 -3.05 12.49 -3.77
N LEU A 96 -4.37 12.41 -3.88
CA LEU A 96 -5.16 13.10 -4.89
C LEU A 96 -6.30 13.85 -4.22
N ASP A 97 -6.64 15.03 -4.71
CA ASP A 97 -7.93 15.65 -4.43
C ASP A 97 -8.65 16.03 -5.74
N ALA A 98 -9.77 16.75 -5.60
CA ALA A 98 -10.58 17.19 -6.73
C ALA A 98 -9.81 17.98 -7.80
N GLU A 99 -8.67 18.60 -7.48
CA GLU A 99 -7.95 19.54 -8.35
C GLU A 99 -6.47 19.19 -8.51
N THR A 100 -5.86 18.61 -7.49
CA THR A 100 -4.41 18.44 -7.35
C THR A 100 -4.02 16.97 -7.28
N ARG A 101 -2.89 16.65 -7.90
CA ARG A 101 -2.08 15.47 -7.57
C ARG A 101 -0.85 15.95 -6.82
N TYR A 102 -0.65 15.45 -5.61
CA TYR A 102 0.46 15.86 -4.76
C TYR A 102 1.72 15.07 -5.13
N GLY A 103 2.54 15.62 -6.03
CA GLY A 103 3.80 15.02 -6.49
C GLY A 103 3.67 13.66 -7.21
N VAL A 104 4.77 12.91 -7.27
CA VAL A 104 4.75 11.52 -7.79
C VAL A 104 4.08 10.60 -6.78
N ALA A 105 4.56 10.65 -5.53
CA ALA A 105 4.14 9.86 -4.38
C ALA A 105 4.75 10.38 -3.06
N ALA A 106 4.20 9.95 -1.92
CA ALA A 106 4.69 10.34 -0.60
C ALA A 106 6.13 9.91 -0.29
N TRP A 107 6.67 8.95 -1.03
CA TRP A 107 8.06 8.52 -0.88
C TRP A 107 9.10 9.49 -1.45
N GLU A 108 8.70 10.60 -2.07
CA GLU A 108 9.60 11.68 -2.50
C GLU A 108 9.59 12.86 -1.52
N TRP A 109 8.65 12.90 -0.59
CA TRP A 109 8.49 14.02 0.31
C TRP A 109 9.47 13.93 1.47
N ALA A 110 9.99 15.09 1.89
CA ALA A 110 10.70 15.17 3.14
C ALA A 110 9.76 14.75 4.28
N GLY A 111 10.19 13.79 5.09
CA GLY A 111 9.41 13.28 6.20
C GLY A 111 10.31 12.63 7.24
N THR A 112 9.95 12.78 8.50
CA THR A 112 10.66 12.18 9.63
C THR A 112 9.96 10.91 10.08
N ALA A 113 10.64 10.13 10.93
CA ALA A 113 10.01 9.01 11.61
C ALA A 113 10.63 8.83 12.99
N GLU A 114 9.84 8.31 13.92
CA GLU A 114 10.26 8.04 15.30
C GLU A 114 9.76 6.67 15.75
N LEU A 115 10.59 5.99 16.56
CA LEU A 115 10.20 4.80 17.29
C LEU A 115 9.46 5.23 18.55
N LEU A 116 8.25 4.71 18.75
CA LEU A 116 7.43 5.00 19.92
C LEU A 116 7.73 4.00 21.05
N SER A 117 7.34 4.35 22.28
CA SER A 117 7.63 3.53 23.47
C SER A 117 6.93 2.17 23.47
N ASP A 118 5.87 2.01 22.67
CA ASP A 118 5.15 0.74 22.49
C ASP A 118 5.74 -0.13 21.37
N GLY A 119 6.88 0.27 20.79
CA GLY A 119 7.53 -0.45 19.70
C GLY A 119 6.93 -0.20 18.32
N SER A 120 5.90 0.66 18.19
CA SER A 120 5.41 1.10 16.89
C SER A 120 6.30 2.20 16.29
N VAL A 121 6.17 2.45 14.98
CA VAL A 121 6.89 3.54 14.30
C VAL A 121 5.88 4.53 13.73
N GLU A 122 6.06 5.81 14.02
CA GLU A 122 5.28 6.89 13.40
C GLU A 122 6.13 7.62 12.36
N SER A 123 5.67 7.66 11.11
CA SER A 123 6.18 8.54 10.07
C SER A 123 5.35 9.82 10.00
N ARG A 124 6.02 10.96 9.81
CA ARG A 124 5.41 12.28 9.77
C ARG A 124 5.87 13.05 8.53
N TRP A 125 4.93 13.62 7.80
CA TRP A 125 5.16 14.62 6.77
C TRP A 125 4.45 15.89 7.21
N THR A 126 5.24 16.91 7.53
CA THR A 126 4.72 18.21 7.96
C THR A 126 4.22 18.97 6.75
N ARG A 127 3.07 19.63 6.90
CA ARG A 127 2.51 20.50 5.87
C ARG A 127 3.51 21.54 5.37
N ASP A 128 3.38 21.89 4.10
CA ASP A 128 4.11 22.97 3.43
C ASP A 128 3.22 23.63 2.36
N GLU A 129 3.78 24.52 1.55
CA GLU A 129 3.03 25.22 0.49
C GLU A 129 2.49 24.28 -0.60
N SER A 130 3.21 23.20 -0.90
CA SER A 130 2.82 22.18 -1.89
C SER A 130 1.88 21.11 -1.30
N HIS A 131 1.95 20.89 0.01
CA HIS A 131 1.21 19.89 0.76
C HIS A 131 0.40 20.57 1.88
N PRO A 132 -0.84 21.03 1.60
CA PRO A 132 -1.67 21.79 2.54
C PRO A 132 -2.35 20.88 3.60
N PHE A 133 -1.61 19.90 4.10
CA PHE A 133 -2.03 18.92 5.09
C PHE A 133 -0.82 18.35 5.81
N ASP A 134 -1.00 18.01 7.09
CA ASP A 134 -0.08 17.10 7.78
C ASP A 134 -0.52 15.66 7.50
N LEU A 135 0.43 14.80 7.16
CA LEU A 135 0.21 13.35 7.01
C LEU A 135 1.01 12.62 8.09
N ARG A 136 0.35 11.66 8.74
CA ARG A 136 0.97 10.74 9.70
C ARG A 136 0.62 9.31 9.38
N ALA A 137 1.57 8.41 9.60
CA ALA A 137 1.39 6.98 9.43
C ALA A 137 2.02 6.23 10.59
N THR A 138 1.22 5.52 11.37
CA THR A 138 1.70 4.65 12.46
C THR A 138 1.68 3.20 12.02
N TYR A 139 2.81 2.52 12.13
CA TYR A 139 3.00 1.11 11.79
C TYR A 139 3.18 0.31 13.08
N ARG A 140 2.36 -0.72 13.29
CA ARG A 140 2.38 -1.54 14.49
C ARG A 140 2.17 -3.01 14.15
N TRP A 141 3.05 -3.88 14.63
CA TRP A 141 2.81 -5.32 14.55
C TRP A 141 1.74 -5.71 15.58
N HIS A 142 0.59 -6.19 15.09
CA HIS A 142 -0.48 -6.70 15.95
C HIS A 142 -0.31 -8.20 16.22
N ALA A 143 0.20 -8.95 15.24
CA ALA A 143 0.53 -10.35 15.36
C ALA A 143 1.77 -10.67 14.52
N ALA A 144 2.25 -11.91 14.57
CA ALA A 144 3.49 -12.28 13.90
C ALA A 144 3.44 -12.11 12.36
N ASP A 145 2.26 -12.18 11.77
CA ASP A 145 1.98 -12.02 10.34
C ASP A 145 1.11 -10.79 10.03
N THR A 146 0.75 -9.99 11.05
CA THR A 146 -0.27 -8.94 10.92
C THR A 146 0.29 -7.58 11.31
N LEU A 147 0.36 -6.68 10.32
CA LEU A 147 0.76 -5.29 10.47
C LEU A 147 -0.46 -4.37 10.38
N ASP A 148 -0.68 -3.58 11.43
CA ASP A 148 -1.60 -2.46 11.41
C ASP A 148 -0.90 -1.22 10.85
N VAL A 149 -1.57 -0.52 9.93
CA VAL A 149 -1.15 0.80 9.44
C VAL A 149 -2.29 1.79 9.62
N MET A 150 -2.06 2.80 10.45
CA MET A 150 -3.02 3.87 10.67
C MET A 150 -2.54 5.15 10.00
N THR A 151 -3.33 5.64 9.04
CA THR A 151 -3.07 6.91 8.36
C THR A 151 -3.96 8.00 8.94
N THR A 152 -3.35 9.12 9.34
CA THR A 152 -4.06 10.33 9.77
C THR A 152 -3.69 11.49 8.86
N VAL A 153 -4.69 12.25 8.43
CA VAL A 153 -4.48 13.49 7.66
C VAL A 153 -5.19 14.64 8.35
N ILE A 154 -4.44 15.72 8.61
CA ILE A 154 -4.98 16.96 9.16
C ILE A 154 -4.88 18.02 8.07
N ALA A 155 -6.02 18.34 7.46
CA ALA A 155 -6.08 19.31 6.39
C ALA A 155 -5.97 20.74 6.92
N ALA A 156 -5.10 21.56 6.33
CA ALA A 156 -4.97 22.99 6.67
C ALA A 156 -5.99 23.87 5.92
N ARG A 157 -6.62 23.31 4.88
CA ARG A 157 -7.71 23.91 4.11
C ARG A 157 -8.70 22.83 3.71
N ARG A 158 -9.83 23.21 3.12
CA ARG A 158 -10.78 22.24 2.57
C ARG A 158 -10.14 21.45 1.42
N LEU A 159 -10.01 20.14 1.57
CA LEU A 159 -9.57 19.21 0.52
C LEU A 159 -10.78 18.41 0.04
N GLN A 160 -11.27 18.70 -1.16
CA GLN A 160 -12.47 18.05 -1.68
C GLN A 160 -12.11 16.70 -2.32
N ARG A 161 -12.88 15.65 -2.00
CA ARG A 161 -12.68 14.29 -2.54
C ARG A 161 -11.23 13.81 -2.39
N PHE A 162 -10.61 14.11 -1.25
CA PHE A 162 -9.23 13.75 -0.97
C PHE A 162 -9.08 12.24 -0.76
N GLU A 163 -8.12 11.63 -1.43
CA GLU A 163 -7.80 10.21 -1.37
C GLU A 163 -6.32 10.00 -1.05
N VAL A 164 -6.04 9.09 -0.12
CA VAL A 164 -4.69 8.60 0.19
C VAL A 164 -4.59 7.17 -0.29
N PHE A 165 -3.56 6.88 -1.09
CA PHE A 165 -3.30 5.56 -1.63
C PHE A 165 -2.16 4.88 -0.88
N LEU A 166 -2.44 3.70 -0.30
CA LEU A 166 -1.43 2.83 0.28
C LEU A 166 -1.10 1.73 -0.73
N ALA A 167 0.17 1.54 -1.04
CA ALA A 167 0.64 0.59 -2.04
C ALA A 167 1.54 -0.48 -1.41
N SER A 168 1.39 -1.72 -1.88
CA SER A 168 2.26 -2.84 -1.52
C SER A 168 2.83 -3.47 -2.78
N TYR A 169 4.14 -3.32 -2.97
CA TYR A 169 4.83 -3.85 -4.14
C TYR A 169 5.49 -5.20 -3.81
N PHE A 170 4.75 -6.27 -4.04
CA PHE A 170 5.21 -7.64 -3.76
C PHE A 170 6.09 -8.22 -4.88
N GLN A 171 7.05 -9.05 -4.50
CA GLN A 171 7.87 -9.89 -5.37
C GLN A 171 7.61 -11.37 -5.08
N GLY A 172 7.73 -12.23 -6.10
CA GLY A 172 7.67 -13.69 -5.93
C GLY A 172 6.27 -14.31 -6.02
N PHE A 173 5.23 -13.52 -6.28
CA PHE A 173 3.85 -14.02 -6.40
C PHE A 173 3.33 -13.84 -7.83
N ALA A 174 3.04 -14.95 -8.51
CA ALA A 174 2.56 -14.95 -9.90
C ALA A 174 1.14 -14.40 -10.00
N ASP A 175 0.28 -14.72 -9.03
CA ASP A 175 -1.14 -14.44 -9.12
C ASP A 175 -1.58 -13.40 -8.08
N SER A 176 -2.56 -12.57 -8.45
CA SER A 176 -3.29 -11.66 -7.55
C SER A 176 -4.77 -11.98 -7.59
N PHE A 177 -5.44 -11.92 -6.44
CA PHE A 177 -6.88 -12.11 -6.32
C PHE A 177 -7.51 -10.99 -5.51
N VAL A 178 -8.77 -10.66 -5.83
CA VAL A 178 -9.61 -9.76 -5.04
C VAL A 178 -10.93 -10.46 -4.73
N TYR A 179 -11.43 -10.32 -3.50
CA TYR A 179 -12.71 -10.91 -3.10
C TYR A 179 -13.89 -10.04 -3.58
N VAL A 180 -14.60 -10.49 -4.62
CA VAL A 180 -15.66 -9.72 -5.31
C VAL A 180 -17.07 -10.15 -4.92
N ARG A 181 -18.08 -9.28 -5.12
CA ARG A 181 -19.51 -9.55 -4.83
C ARG A 181 -20.13 -10.66 -5.67
N GLY A 182 -19.54 -10.94 -6.83
CA GLY A 182 -20.04 -11.90 -7.78
C GLY A 182 -19.97 -11.39 -9.21
N CYS A 183 -19.51 -12.23 -10.11
CA CYS A 183 -19.53 -12.01 -11.55
C CYS A 183 -19.62 -13.34 -12.28
N SER A 184 -19.69 -13.34 -13.61
CA SER A 184 -19.71 -14.59 -14.39
C SER A 184 -18.57 -15.54 -14.05
N ALA A 185 -17.36 -15.01 -13.81
CA ALA A 185 -16.18 -15.79 -13.46
C ALA A 185 -16.23 -16.42 -12.05
N THR A 186 -17.08 -15.91 -11.15
CA THR A 186 -17.31 -16.50 -9.83
C THR A 186 -18.68 -17.18 -9.73
N GLY A 187 -19.35 -17.47 -10.85
CA GLY A 187 -20.65 -18.12 -10.87
C GLY A 187 -21.79 -17.25 -10.32
N GLY A 188 -21.63 -15.92 -10.32
CA GLY A 188 -22.62 -14.97 -9.84
C GLY A 188 -22.69 -14.82 -8.31
N VAL A 189 -21.79 -15.47 -7.56
CA VAL A 189 -21.73 -15.39 -6.09
C VAL A 189 -20.41 -14.77 -5.61
N PRO A 190 -20.33 -14.26 -4.38
CA PRO A 190 -19.09 -13.71 -3.85
C PRO A 190 -17.94 -14.72 -3.88
N GLY A 191 -16.73 -14.26 -4.24
CA GLY A 191 -15.57 -15.14 -4.36
C GLY A 191 -14.30 -14.42 -4.81
N PHE A 192 -13.17 -15.13 -4.75
CA PHE A 192 -11.89 -14.60 -5.24
C PHE A 192 -11.84 -14.60 -6.77
N LEU A 193 -11.67 -13.41 -7.35
CA LEU A 193 -11.43 -13.23 -8.77
C LEU A 193 -9.95 -12.95 -9.02
N LYS A 194 -9.33 -13.73 -9.90
CA LYS A 194 -7.95 -13.50 -10.34
C LYS A 194 -7.86 -12.20 -11.14
N ALA A 195 -6.91 -11.34 -10.81
CA ALA A 195 -6.56 -10.19 -11.65
C ALA A 195 -5.72 -10.67 -12.84
N GLU A 196 -6.34 -10.80 -14.01
CA GLU A 196 -5.70 -11.28 -15.24
C GLU A 196 -5.42 -10.11 -16.19
N GLU A 197 -4.23 -10.07 -16.79
CA GLU A 197 -3.79 -8.99 -17.70
C GLU A 197 -4.76 -8.74 -18.86
N LYS A 198 -5.46 -9.79 -19.34
CA LYS A 198 -6.48 -9.67 -20.41
C LYS A 198 -7.64 -8.73 -20.05
N ASN A 199 -7.86 -8.48 -18.77
CA ASN A 199 -8.89 -7.56 -18.27
C ASN A 199 -8.37 -6.12 -18.14
N GLY A 200 -7.08 -5.88 -18.40
CA GLY A 200 -6.41 -4.59 -18.30
C GLY A 200 -5.11 -4.68 -17.51
N VAL A 201 -4.12 -3.86 -17.85
CA VAL A 201 -2.82 -3.80 -17.14
C VAL A 201 -2.98 -3.17 -15.76
N TRP A 202 -3.82 -2.14 -15.66
CA TRP A 202 -4.17 -1.45 -14.42
C TRP A 202 -5.63 -1.70 -14.10
N GLN A 203 -5.89 -2.47 -13.04
CA GLN A 203 -7.23 -2.89 -12.66
C GLN A 203 -7.62 -2.26 -11.33
N MET A 204 -8.85 -1.77 -11.24
CA MET A 204 -9.42 -1.25 -10.01
C MET A 204 -10.72 -1.98 -9.70
N PHE A 205 -10.81 -2.53 -8.50
CA PHE A 205 -12.01 -3.19 -7.97
C PHE A 205 -12.71 -2.18 -7.06
N PRO A 206 -13.79 -1.51 -7.50
CA PRO A 206 -14.40 -0.45 -6.71
C PRO A 206 -15.25 -1.02 -5.57
N ARG A 207 -15.57 -0.19 -4.57
CA ARG A 207 -16.56 -0.53 -3.54
C ARG A 207 -18.00 -0.47 -4.08
N ASP A 208 -18.27 0.54 -4.89
CA ASP A 208 -19.59 0.92 -5.35
C ASP A 208 -19.50 1.89 -6.55
N GLU A 209 -20.67 2.32 -7.06
CA GLU A 209 -20.78 3.27 -8.16
C GLU A 209 -20.18 4.66 -7.84
N THR A 210 -20.26 5.11 -6.59
CA THR A 210 -19.65 6.39 -6.17
C THR A 210 -18.12 6.33 -6.26
N ALA A 211 -17.52 5.18 -5.93
CA ALA A 211 -16.10 4.95 -6.14
C ALA A 211 -15.75 4.99 -7.64
N ILE A 212 -16.58 4.41 -8.52
CA ILE A 212 -16.37 4.50 -9.98
C ILE A 212 -16.35 5.95 -10.45
N GLN A 213 -17.28 6.78 -9.99
CA GLN A 213 -17.31 8.20 -10.33
C GLN A 213 -16.01 8.90 -9.94
N THR A 214 -15.47 8.59 -8.76
CA THR A 214 -14.20 9.14 -8.26
C THR A 214 -13.02 8.65 -9.08
N ILE A 215 -12.96 7.36 -9.40
CA ILE A 215 -11.89 6.77 -10.23
C ILE A 215 -11.86 7.41 -11.63
N ARG A 216 -13.04 7.69 -12.20
CA ARG A 216 -13.21 8.21 -13.56
C ARG A 216 -13.25 9.74 -13.67
N ASP A 217 -13.09 10.49 -12.58
CA ASP A 217 -13.17 11.96 -12.61
C ASP A 217 -11.92 12.66 -13.20
N GLY A 218 -11.02 11.88 -13.79
CA GLY A 218 -9.81 12.37 -14.46
C GLY A 218 -8.61 12.61 -13.55
N ARG A 219 -8.75 12.51 -12.21
CA ARG A 219 -7.62 12.71 -11.27
C ARG A 219 -6.43 11.79 -11.56
N TRP A 220 -6.70 10.58 -12.02
CA TRP A 220 -5.68 9.57 -12.34
C TRP A 220 -4.94 9.83 -13.64
N LEU A 221 -5.47 10.68 -14.51
CA LEU A 221 -4.86 11.09 -15.78
C LEU A 221 -3.90 12.28 -15.63
N ARG A 222 -3.81 12.87 -14.43
CA ARG A 222 -2.90 13.98 -14.16
C ARG A 222 -1.44 13.50 -14.23
N PRO A 223 -0.53 14.29 -14.84
CA PRO A 223 0.90 13.99 -14.89
C PRO A 223 1.50 13.86 -13.48
N PRO A 224 2.68 13.21 -13.31
CA PRO A 224 3.58 12.72 -14.35
C PRO A 224 3.31 11.29 -14.86
N HIS A 225 2.45 10.54 -14.18
CA HIS A 225 2.17 9.14 -14.51
C HIS A 225 0.66 8.91 -14.62
N PRO A 226 0.05 9.26 -15.77
CA PRO A 226 -1.36 9.01 -16.00
C PRO A 226 -1.63 7.50 -15.97
N VAL A 227 -2.74 7.12 -15.35
CA VAL A 227 -3.20 5.73 -15.28
C VAL A 227 -4.67 5.69 -15.71
N GLU A 228 -4.96 4.85 -16.68
CA GLU A 228 -6.32 4.51 -17.07
C GLU A 228 -6.68 3.16 -16.43
N TRP A 229 -7.72 3.16 -15.60
CA TRP A 229 -8.12 1.97 -14.85
C TRP A 229 -9.18 1.17 -15.61
N ALA A 230 -8.90 -0.12 -15.81
CA ALA A 230 -9.95 -1.08 -16.09
C ALA A 230 -10.80 -1.26 -14.83
N ILE A 231 -12.10 -0.98 -14.96
CA ILE A 231 -13.05 -1.15 -13.85
C ILE A 231 -13.46 -2.62 -13.79
N MET A 232 -13.11 -3.25 -12.69
CA MET A 232 -13.42 -4.64 -12.38
C MET A 232 -14.71 -4.74 -11.55
N PRO A 233 -15.26 -5.95 -11.33
CA PRO A 233 -16.40 -6.13 -10.44
C PRO A 233 -16.17 -5.52 -9.04
N PHE A 234 -17.25 -5.12 -8.38
CA PHE A 234 -17.16 -4.58 -7.03
C PHE A 234 -16.59 -5.59 -6.04
N PHE A 235 -15.74 -5.14 -5.13
CA PHE A 235 -15.32 -5.99 -4.02
C PHE A 235 -16.48 -6.23 -3.03
N GLU A 236 -16.55 -7.42 -2.46
CA GLU A 236 -17.46 -7.71 -1.34
C GLU A 236 -16.84 -7.28 -0.02
N TYR A 237 -15.58 -7.66 0.18
CA TYR A 237 -14.74 -7.20 1.27
C TYR A 237 -13.44 -6.64 0.70
N PRO A 238 -12.81 -5.66 1.38
CA PRO A 238 -11.52 -5.11 0.98
C PRO A 238 -10.40 -6.13 1.27
N LEU A 239 -10.42 -7.26 0.58
CA LEU A 239 -9.52 -8.38 0.75
C LEU A 239 -8.86 -8.75 -0.58
N ALA A 240 -7.54 -8.81 -0.56
CA ALA A 240 -6.73 -9.26 -1.68
C ALA A 240 -5.72 -10.32 -1.25
N ILE A 241 -5.36 -11.21 -2.17
CA ILE A 241 -4.38 -12.28 -1.96
C ILE A 241 -3.34 -12.25 -3.07
N ARG A 242 -2.09 -12.49 -2.71
CA ARG A 242 -1.00 -12.80 -3.65
C ARG A 242 -0.56 -14.24 -3.39
N ARG A 243 -0.41 -15.04 -4.44
CA ARG A 243 0.06 -16.44 -4.37
C ARG A 243 1.07 -16.72 -5.49
N ASP A 244 1.90 -17.73 -5.27
CA ASP A 244 2.79 -18.31 -6.27
C ASP A 244 2.05 -19.13 -7.34
#